data_AF-W7WBW6-F1
#
_entry.id   AF-W7WBW6-F1
#
_cell.length_a   1.000
_cell.length_b   1.000
_cell.length_c   1.000
_cell.angle_alpha   90.00
_cell.angle_beta   90.00
_cell.angle_gamma   90.00
#
_symmetry.space_group_name_H-M   'P 1'
#
loop_
_entity.id
_entity.type
_entity.pdbx_description
1 polymer ?
#
loop_
_entity_poly.entity_id
_entity_poly.type
_entity_poly.pdbx_seq_one_letter_code
_entity_poly.pdbx_strand_id
1 'polypeptide(L)'
;MTRYAGAPFDLVLLDPPFDGGLFEPALRAAQRVLAPTGRAYLEADRAFEAETLEPLGFALDRHTRAGQVHAHLLRPADRDAAA
;
A
#
# COMPACT_ATOMS: atom_id res chain seq x y z
N MET A 1 11.72 -17.67 -7.08
CA MET A 1 11.09 -16.33 -7.07
C MET A 1 12.16 -15.30 -7.36
N THR A 2 12.12 -14.69 -8.56
CA THR A 2 13.07 -13.64 -8.96
C THR A 2 12.54 -12.30 -8.49
N ARG A 3 13.37 -11.50 -7.82
CA ARG A 3 13.01 -10.13 -7.42
C ARG A 3 13.12 -9.20 -8.63
N TYR A 4 12.24 -8.21 -8.70
CA TYR A 4 12.42 -7.10 -9.62
C TYR A 4 13.73 -6.36 -9.26
N ALA A 5 14.60 -6.14 -10.25
CA ALA A 5 15.94 -5.56 -10.07
C ALA A 5 16.10 -4.19 -10.75
N GLY A 6 15.00 -3.61 -11.23
CA GLY A 6 15.00 -2.29 -11.86
C GLY A 6 14.92 -1.15 -10.83
N ALA A 7 14.80 0.07 -11.34
CA ALA A 7 14.59 1.25 -10.52
C ALA A 7 13.26 1.15 -9.73
N PRO A 8 13.21 1.65 -8.49
CA PRO A 8 11.99 1.62 -7.68
C PRO A 8 10.87 2.42 -8.34
N PHE A 9 9.63 2.05 -8.06
CA PHE A 9 8.44 2.70 -8.59
C PHE A 9 8.02 3.89 -7.73
N ASP A 10 7.58 4.97 -8.37
CA ASP A 10 6.95 6.10 -7.68
C ASP A 10 5.50 5.83 -7.29
N LEU A 11 4.83 4.90 -8.00
CA LEU A 11 3.46 4.52 -7.75
C LEU A 11 3.27 3.02 -7.97
N VAL A 12 2.66 2.34 -6.99
CA VAL A 12 2.21 0.95 -7.11
C VAL A 12 0.69 0.90 -6.95
N LEU A 13 -0.01 0.30 -7.91
CA LEU A 13 -1.47 0.15 -7.87
C LEU A 13 -1.82 -1.29 -7.51
N LEU A 14 -2.61 -1.47 -6.46
CA LEU A 14 -3.01 -2.77 -5.92
C LEU A 14 -4.53 -2.89 -5.91
N ASP A 15 -5.05 -3.84 -6.70
CA ASP A 15 -6.45 -4.27 -6.69
C ASP A 15 -6.50 -5.80 -6.61
N PRO A 16 -6.17 -6.38 -5.44
CA PRO A 16 -6.27 -7.82 -5.25
C PRO A 16 -7.74 -8.23 -5.07
N PRO A 17 -8.12 -9.46 -5.45
CA PRO A 17 -9.45 -9.99 -5.16
C PRO A 17 -9.71 -9.98 -3.65
N PHE A 18 -10.90 -9.51 -3.25
CA PHE A 18 -11.22 -9.21 -1.85
C PHE A 18 -11.24 -10.44 -0.94
N ASP A 19 -11.67 -11.59 -1.44
CA ASP A 19 -11.79 -12.86 -0.72
C ASP A 19 -10.51 -13.71 -0.75
N GLY A 20 -9.45 -13.24 -1.40
CA GLY A 20 -8.21 -14.01 -1.59
C GLY A 20 -7.22 -13.95 -0.41
N GLY A 21 -7.47 -13.11 0.61
CA GLY A 21 -6.51 -12.89 1.69
C GLY A 21 -5.19 -12.25 1.22
N LEU A 22 -5.21 -11.55 0.08
CA LEU A 22 -4.02 -11.08 -0.62
C LEU A 22 -3.60 -9.64 -0.28
N PHE A 23 -4.39 -8.91 0.50
CA PHE A 23 -4.09 -7.51 0.83
C PHE A 23 -2.73 -7.32 1.50
N GLU A 24 -2.46 -8.05 2.59
CA GLU A 24 -1.17 -7.96 3.30
C GLU A 24 0.00 -8.46 2.45
N PRO A 25 -0.07 -9.63 1.77
CA PRO A 25 0.97 -10.05 0.84
C PRO A 25 1.27 -9.00 -0.26
N ALA A 26 0.23 -8.38 -0.81
CA ALA A 26 0.36 -7.36 -1.85
C ALA A 26 1.05 -6.09 -1.32
N LEU A 27 0.64 -5.60 -0.14
CA LEU A 27 1.30 -4.46 0.51
C LEU A 27 2.77 -4.75 0.83
N ARG A 28 3.07 -5.94 1.38
CA ARG A 28 4.47 -6.35 1.64
C ARG A 28 5.29 -6.48 0.36
N ALA A 29 4.68 -6.85 -0.77
CA ALA A 29 5.36 -6.86 -2.06
C ALA A 29 5.61 -5.44 -2.58
N ALA A 30 4.62 -4.55 -2.47
CA ALA A 30 4.72 -3.15 -2.87
C ALA A 30 5.84 -2.41 -2.13
N GLN A 31 5.95 -2.59 -0.81
CA GLN A 31 7.01 -1.97 0.01
C GLN A 31 8.42 -2.24 -0.55
N ARG A 32 8.67 -3.45 -1.08
CA ARG A 32 10.00 -3.84 -1.59
C ARG A 32 10.40 -3.16 -2.90
N VAL A 33 9.44 -2.60 -3.64
CA VAL A 33 9.67 -2.04 -4.97
C VAL A 33 9.33 -0.55 -5.02
N LEU A 34 8.78 0.02 -3.94
CA LEU A 34 8.38 1.41 -3.88
C LEU A 34 9.56 2.32 -3.56
N ALA A 35 9.61 3.49 -4.19
CA ALA A 35 10.58 4.53 -3.87
C ALA A 35 10.30 5.12 -2.47
N PRO A 36 11.30 5.69 -1.78
CA PRO A 36 11.12 6.30 -0.44
C PRO A 36 10.05 7.40 -0.41
N THR A 37 9.87 8.12 -1.52
CA THR A 37 8.85 9.17 -1.70
C THR A 37 7.64 8.71 -2.51
N GLY A 38 7.59 7.43 -2.87
CA GLY A 38 6.52 6.85 -3.67
C GLY A 38 5.21 6.68 -2.91
N ARG A 39 4.18 6.24 -3.62
CA ARG A 39 2.85 5.94 -3.07
C ARG A 39 2.36 4.57 -3.48
N ALA A 40 1.58 3.94 -2.62
CA ALA A 40 0.80 2.74 -2.96
C ALA A 40 -0.69 3.09 -2.96
N TYR A 41 -1.40 2.72 -4.02
CA TYR A 41 -2.85 2.81 -4.08
C TYR A 41 -3.43 1.42 -3.85
N LEU A 42 -4.37 1.29 -2.92
CA LEU A 42 -5.00 0.02 -2.56
C LEU A 42 -6.52 0.13 -2.62
N GLU A 43 -7.14 -0.75 -3.40
CA GLU A 43 -8.58 -1.02 -3.33
C GLU A 43 -8.85 -2.22 -2.44
N ALA A 44 -9.83 -2.07 -1.55
CA ALA A 44 -10.25 -3.12 -0.63
C ALA A 44 -11.76 -3.06 -0.34
N ASP A 45 -12.31 -4.15 0.18
CA ASP A 45 -13.68 -4.26 0.67
C ASP A 45 -13.88 -3.65 2.07
N ARG A 46 -12.79 -3.18 2.69
CA ARG A 46 -12.75 -2.64 4.04
C ARG A 46 -11.77 -1.49 4.16
N ALA A 47 -11.94 -0.66 5.20
CA ALA A 47 -10.97 0.37 5.53
C ALA A 47 -9.68 -0.25 6.12
N PHE A 48 -8.53 0.27 5.70
CA PHE A 48 -7.24 0.00 6.30
C PHE A 48 -6.85 1.17 7.22
N GLU A 49 -6.99 0.94 8.52
CA GLU A 49 -6.65 1.91 9.55
C GLU A 49 -5.15 1.93 9.84
N ALA A 50 -4.69 3.00 10.50
CA ALA A 50 -3.28 3.22 10.79
C ALA A 50 -2.63 2.04 11.52
N GLU A 51 -3.33 1.42 12.47
CA GLU A 51 -2.84 0.29 13.28
C GLU A 51 -2.63 -0.98 12.44
N THR A 52 -3.34 -1.11 11.33
CA THR A 52 -3.17 -2.24 10.39
C THR A 52 -2.05 -1.97 9.39
N LEU A 53 -1.82 -0.70 9.03
CA LEU A 53 -0.83 -0.27 8.05
C LEU A 53 0.58 -0.12 8.63
N GLU A 54 0.70 0.30 9.89
CA GLU A 54 1.99 0.56 10.56
C GLU A 54 2.90 -0.68 10.57
N PRO A 55 2.43 -1.90 10.92
CA PRO A 55 3.23 -3.12 10.83
C PRO A 55 3.60 -3.55 9.40
N LEU A 56 2.98 -2.93 8.40
CA LEU A 56 3.26 -3.13 6.97
C LEU A 56 4.20 -2.05 6.42
N GLY A 57 4.64 -1.10 7.25
CA GLY A 57 5.54 -0.01 6.86
C GLY A 57 4.85 1.06 6.02
N PHE A 58 3.53 1.23 6.16
CA PHE A 58 2.76 2.25 5.48
C PHE A 58 2.04 3.16 6.47
N ALA A 59 1.79 4.38 6.03
CA ALA A 59 0.85 5.29 6.67
C ALA A 59 -0.21 5.72 5.65
N LEU A 60 -1.40 6.03 6.15
CA LEU A 60 -2.52 6.48 5.33
C LEU A 60 -2.35 7.96 4.94
N ASP A 61 -2.31 8.25 3.64
CA ASP A 61 -2.25 9.61 3.09
C ASP A 61 -3.65 10.14 2.75
N ARG A 62 -4.49 9.27 2.17
CA ARG A 62 -5.88 9.56 1.84
C ARG A 62 -6.72 8.29 1.82
N HIS A 63 -7.96 8.39 2.28
CA HIS A 63 -8.97 7.34 2.16
C HIS A 63 -10.26 7.90 1.56
N THR A 64 -10.86 7.15 0.64
CA THR A 64 -12.18 7.44 0.08
C THR A 64 -12.98 6.15 -0.07
N ARG A 65 -14.31 6.27 -0.15
CA ARG A 65 -15.21 5.13 -0.32
C ARG A 65 -16.22 5.43 -1.42
N ALA A 66 -16.38 4.50 -2.35
CA ALA A 66 -17.39 4.53 -3.40
C ALA A 66 -18.19 3.22 -3.36
N GLY A 67 -19.43 3.28 -2.87
CA GLY A 67 -20.23 2.09 -2.61
C GLY A 67 -19.56 1.19 -1.57
N GLN A 68 -19.19 -0.03 -1.98
CA GLN A 68 -18.55 -1.03 -1.11
C GLN A 68 -17.01 -1.04 -1.21
N VAL A 69 -16.43 -0.26 -2.12
CA VAL A 69 -14.99 -0.22 -2.33
C VAL A 69 -14.38 0.92 -1.53
N HIS A 70 -13.31 0.61 -0.81
CA HIS A 70 -12.46 1.52 -0.08
C HIS A 70 -11.15 1.71 -0.84
N ALA A 71 -10.91 2.93 -1.30
CA ALA A 71 -9.70 3.31 -2.00
C ALA A 71 -8.76 4.06 -1.05
N HIS A 72 -7.53 3.57 -0.91
CA HIS A 72 -6.52 4.10 -0.01
C HIS A 72 -5.30 4.55 -0.82
N LEU A 73 -4.84 5.76 -0.54
CA LEU A 73 -3.52 6.22 -0.93
C LEU A 73 -2.62 6.14 0.28
N LEU A 74 -1.55 5.37 0.14
CA LEU A 74 -0.61 5.03 1.19
C LEU A 74 0.76 5.59 0.83
N ARG A 75 1.53 5.94 1.85
CA ARG A 75 2.92 6.38 1.74
C ARG A 75 3.80 5.53 2.66
N PRO A 76 5.10 5.37 2.37
CA PRO A 76 6.03 4.73 3.29
C PRO A 76 5.98 5.40 4.67
N ALA A 77 5.94 4.61 5.74
CA ALA A 77 5.96 5.13 7.11
C ALA A 77 7.25 5.90 7.40
N ASP A 78 8.39 5.40 6.90
CA ASP A 78 9.71 6.02 7.08
C ASP A 78 9.82 7.41 6.45
N ARG A 79 8.91 7.78 5.54
CA ARG A 79 8.84 9.14 4.99
C ARG A 79 8.52 10.17 6.09
N ASP A 80 7.70 9.82 7.08
CA ASP A 80 7.41 10.73 8.20
C ASP A 80 8.60 10.87 9.14
N ALA A 81 9.41 9.83 9.30
CA ALA A 81 10.58 9.89 10.17
C ALA A 81 11.65 10.87 9.64
N ALA A 82 11.59 11.20 8.35
CA ALA A 82 12.52 12.10 7.67
C ALA A 82 11.94 13.51 7.39
N ALA A 83 10.70 13.79 7.79
CA ALA A 83 10.00 15.07 7.60
C ALA A 83 9.97 15.90 8.88
#